data_AF-A0A1G1K399-F1
#
_entry.id   AF-A0A1G1K399-F1
#
_cell.length_a   1.000
_cell.length_b   1.000
_cell.length_c   1.000
_cell.angle_alpha   90.00
_cell.angle_beta   90.00
_cell.angle_gamma   90.00
#
_symmetry.space_group_name_H-M   'P 1'
#
loop_
_entity.id
_entity.type
_entity.pdbx_description
1 polymer ?
#
loop_
_entity_poly.entity_id
_entity_poly.type
_entity_poly.pdbx_seq_one_letter_code
_entity_poly.pdbx_strand_id
1 'polypeptide(L)'
;MKKYLVVGALLLVVQLLNFGCASHYLKGVTPEGVKAYLGPASIQDTEAYKTFLNGSRSEAAKFDYLLERIKAAQDLEYYHEGNRHNWLEAYRAGTWLLRHHYEPGQDARDFVHKEVLLYQTPGKPTAIKFPDGSIHIAYYILLNELDLLDETLQKTSGSKT
;
A
#
# COMPACT_ATOMS: atom_id res chain seq x y z
N MET A 1 -20.79 -55.78 11.09
CA MET A 1 -20.81 -54.36 11.51
C MET A 1 -19.47 -53.70 11.16
N LYS A 2 -19.34 -53.15 9.94
CA LYS A 2 -18.15 -52.42 9.46
C LYS A 2 -18.61 -51.34 8.48
N LYS A 3 -19.17 -50.23 8.99
CA LYS A 3 -19.59 -49.08 8.15
C LYS A 3 -19.32 -47.70 8.79
N TYR A 4 -18.54 -47.63 9.88
CA TYR A 4 -18.28 -46.35 10.56
C TYR A 4 -16.82 -45.87 10.48
N LEU A 5 -15.91 -46.65 9.89
CA LEU A 5 -14.48 -46.28 9.89
C LEU A 5 -14.10 -45.24 8.81
N VAL A 6 -14.93 -45.07 7.78
CA VAL A 6 -14.60 -44.19 6.62
C VAL A 6 -15.02 -42.73 6.86
N VAL A 7 -16.03 -42.50 7.71
CA VAL A 7 -16.54 -41.14 7.95
C VAL A 7 -15.67 -40.38 8.96
N GLY A 8 -15.03 -41.07 9.91
CA GLY A 8 -14.12 -40.45 10.88
C GLY A 8 -12.80 -39.96 10.28
N ALA A 9 -12.32 -40.59 9.21
CA ALA A 9 -11.08 -40.18 8.54
C ALA A 9 -11.26 -38.92 7.68
N LEU A 10 -12.46 -38.66 7.16
CA LEU A 10 -12.73 -37.49 6.31
C LEU A 10 -12.84 -36.18 7.12
N LEU A 11 -13.34 -36.26 8.35
CA LEU A 11 -13.48 -35.10 9.25
C LEU A 11 -12.14 -34.62 9.83
N LEU A 12 -11.12 -35.49 9.90
CA LEU A 12 -9.79 -35.12 10.38
C LEU A 12 -8.99 -34.32 9.34
N VAL A 13 -9.25 -34.52 8.04
CA VAL A 13 -8.54 -33.84 6.94
C VAL A 13 -9.01 -32.39 6.78
N VAL A 14 -10.28 -32.09 7.08
CA VAL A 14 -10.81 -30.72 7.01
C VAL A 14 -10.28 -29.83 8.13
N GLN A 15 -9.92 -30.40 9.29
CA GLN A 15 -9.35 -29.62 10.40
C GLN A 15 -7.87 -29.29 10.23
N LEU A 16 -7.15 -30.01 9.36
CA LEU A 16 -5.74 -29.73 9.04
C LEU A 16 -5.55 -28.66 7.96
N LEU A 17 -6.62 -28.15 7.35
CA LEU A 17 -6.54 -27.01 6.41
C LEU A 17 -6.67 -25.64 7.09
N ASN A 18 -6.88 -25.62 8.41
CA ASN A 18 -6.71 -24.41 9.24
C ASN A 18 -5.26 -24.28 9.73
N PHE A 19 -4.28 -24.54 8.86
CA PHE A 19 -3.00 -23.85 9.03
C PHE A 19 -3.31 -22.37 8.89
N GLY A 20 -3.42 -21.68 10.03
CA GLY A 20 -3.31 -20.24 10.08
C GLY A 20 -1.98 -19.87 9.43
N CYS A 21 -2.01 -19.59 8.12
CA CYS A 21 -0.96 -18.88 7.45
C CYS A 21 -0.80 -17.58 8.20
N ALA A 22 0.22 -17.49 9.05
CA ALA A 22 0.76 -16.22 9.47
C ALA A 22 1.20 -15.52 8.19
N SER A 23 0.30 -14.76 7.58
CA SER A 23 0.61 -13.94 6.41
C SER A 23 1.65 -12.92 6.90
N HIS A 24 2.92 -13.22 6.66
CA HIS A 24 3.99 -12.30 6.97
C HIS A 24 3.81 -11.11 6.03
N TYR A 25 3.44 -9.97 6.59
CA TYR A 25 3.30 -8.75 5.81
C TYR A 25 4.63 -8.42 5.13
N LEU A 26 4.59 -8.27 3.81
CA LEU A 26 5.76 -7.91 3.02
C LEU A 26 6.11 -6.43 3.20
N LYS A 27 7.40 -6.12 3.13
CA LYS A 27 7.93 -4.77 3.33
C LYS A 27 8.13 -4.03 2.01
N GLY A 28 7.05 -3.92 1.23
CA GLY A 28 7.08 -3.25 -0.07
C GLY A 28 7.92 -3.93 -1.15
N VAL A 29 8.42 -5.15 -0.92
CA VAL A 29 9.22 -5.91 -1.88
C VAL A 29 8.68 -7.33 -1.96
N THR A 30 8.49 -7.87 -3.17
CA THR A 30 8.02 -9.24 -3.40
C THR A 30 9.10 -10.26 -3.04
N PRO A 31 8.77 -11.56 -2.90
CA PRO A 31 9.76 -12.61 -2.68
C PRO A 31 10.86 -12.68 -3.76
N GLU A 32 10.55 -12.24 -4.98
CA GLU A 32 11.47 -12.17 -6.12
C GLU A 32 12.39 -10.93 -6.08
N GLY A 33 12.25 -10.07 -5.06
CA GLY A 33 13.06 -8.87 -4.89
C GLY A 33 12.56 -7.64 -5.66
N VAL A 34 11.31 -7.66 -6.15
CA VAL A 34 10.74 -6.56 -6.93
C VAL A 34 10.00 -5.58 -6.02
N LYS A 35 10.21 -4.27 -6.16
CA LYS A 35 9.44 -3.25 -5.44
C LYS A 35 7.96 -3.31 -5.88
N ALA A 36 7.05 -3.31 -4.91
CA ALA A 36 5.61 -3.22 -5.13
C ALA A 36 5.16 -1.75 -5.11
N TYR A 37 4.22 -1.42 -6.00
CA TYR A 37 3.70 -0.08 -6.26
C TYR A 37 2.17 -0.10 -6.30
N LEU A 38 1.50 1.01 -6.00
CA LEU A 38 0.04 1.13 -6.07
C LEU A 38 -0.51 0.95 -7.50
N GLY A 39 0.33 1.20 -8.51
CA GLY A 39 -0.03 1.06 -9.91
C GLY A 39 1.21 0.84 -10.78
N PRO A 40 1.19 1.21 -12.06
CA PRO A 40 2.33 1.01 -12.94
C PRO A 40 3.56 1.77 -12.44
N ALA A 41 4.74 1.17 -12.59
CA ALA A 41 6.03 1.80 -12.29
C ALA A 41 6.39 2.90 -13.32
N SER A 42 5.90 2.80 -14.55
CA SER A 42 6.00 3.89 -15.53
C SER A 42 4.93 4.94 -15.23
N ILE A 43 5.30 5.99 -14.50
CA ILE A 43 4.32 6.99 -13.99
C ILE A 43 4.12 8.19 -14.91
N GLN A 44 4.95 8.37 -15.95
CA GLN A 44 5.01 9.58 -16.78
C GLN A 44 3.65 9.95 -17.41
N ASP A 45 2.87 8.95 -17.80
CA ASP A 45 1.56 9.14 -18.43
C ASP A 45 0.39 9.13 -17.45
N THR A 46 0.65 8.95 -16.15
CA THR A 46 -0.40 8.91 -15.12
C THR A 46 -0.88 10.31 -14.77
N GLU A 47 -2.18 10.44 -14.49
CA GLU A 47 -2.77 11.72 -14.08
C GLU A 47 -2.19 12.25 -12.76
N ALA A 48 -1.83 11.35 -11.84
CA ALA A 48 -1.15 11.72 -10.59
C ALA A 48 0.17 12.45 -10.86
N TYR A 49 1.01 11.90 -11.75
CA TYR A 49 2.30 12.51 -12.10
C TYR A 49 2.14 13.82 -12.87
N LYS A 50 1.23 13.87 -13.85
CA LYS A 50 0.94 15.10 -14.61
C LYS A 50 0.45 16.22 -13.70
N THR A 51 -0.45 15.89 -12.76
CA THR A 51 -0.96 16.85 -11.77
C THR A 51 0.15 17.36 -10.87
N PHE A 52 1.01 16.45 -10.37
CA PHE A 52 2.19 16.82 -9.58
C PHE A 52 3.13 17.77 -10.35
N LEU A 53 3.44 17.45 -11.62
CA LEU A 53 4.33 18.26 -12.46
C LEU A 53 3.80 19.66 -12.73
N ASN A 54 2.48 19.81 -12.87
CA ASN A 54 1.82 21.08 -13.12
C ASN A 54 1.56 21.89 -11.84
N GLY A 55 1.75 21.29 -10.66
CA GLY A 55 1.55 21.92 -9.36
C GLY A 55 2.80 22.58 -8.77
N SER A 56 2.74 22.85 -7.46
CA SER A 56 3.83 23.48 -6.68
C SER A 56 5.08 22.61 -6.52
N ARG A 57 4.95 21.29 -6.72
CA ARG A 57 6.00 20.29 -6.47
C ARG A 57 6.58 20.35 -5.04
N SER A 58 5.81 20.85 -4.08
CA SER A 58 6.16 20.88 -2.66
C SER A 58 6.04 19.49 -2.02
N GLU A 59 6.52 19.34 -0.79
CA GLU A 59 6.35 18.11 -0.01
C GLU A 59 4.86 17.74 0.17
N ALA A 60 3.98 18.73 0.41
CA ALA A 60 2.54 18.51 0.39
C ALA A 60 2.02 17.95 -0.95
N ALA A 61 2.54 18.44 -2.08
CA ALA A 61 2.15 17.96 -3.40
C ALA A 61 2.59 16.50 -3.64
N LYS A 62 3.68 16.03 -2.99
CA LYS A 62 4.05 14.61 -3.04
C LYS A 62 3.01 13.74 -2.33
N PHE A 63 2.39 14.23 -1.26
CA PHE A 63 1.29 13.51 -0.62
C PHE A 63 0.02 13.52 -1.47
N ASP A 64 -0.32 14.65 -2.12
CA ASP A 64 -1.41 14.71 -3.10
C ASP A 64 -1.19 13.72 -4.25
N TYR A 65 0.06 13.56 -4.72
CA TYR A 65 0.44 12.53 -5.68
C TYR A 65 0.10 11.11 -5.17
N LEU A 66 0.45 10.79 -3.91
CA LEU A 66 0.11 9.49 -3.32
C LEU A 66 -1.41 9.27 -3.26
N LEU A 67 -2.19 10.30 -2.91
CA LEU A 67 -3.66 10.21 -2.86
C LEU A 67 -4.25 9.92 -4.25
N GLU A 68 -3.77 10.57 -5.29
CA GLU A 68 -4.21 10.29 -6.66
C GLU A 68 -3.79 8.89 -7.12
N ARG A 69 -2.63 8.38 -6.68
CA ARG A 69 -2.23 6.97 -6.92
C ARG A 69 -3.17 5.98 -6.22
N ILE A 70 -3.54 6.23 -4.96
CA ILE A 70 -4.53 5.42 -4.22
C ILE A 70 -5.89 5.41 -4.93
N LYS A 71 -6.34 6.58 -5.39
CA LYS A 71 -7.62 6.74 -6.10
C LYS A 71 -7.66 5.99 -7.44
N ALA A 72 -6.51 5.85 -8.11
CA ALA A 72 -6.36 5.06 -9.33
C ALA A 72 -6.26 3.55 -9.06
N ALA A 73 -5.76 3.15 -7.89
CA ALA A 73 -5.53 1.76 -7.48
C ALA A 73 -6.80 1.11 -6.89
N GLN A 74 -7.84 0.98 -7.72
CA GLN A 74 -9.17 0.52 -7.31
C GLN A 74 -9.31 -0.99 -7.13
N ASP A 75 -8.36 -1.76 -7.67
CA ASP A 75 -8.26 -3.21 -7.61
C ASP A 75 -7.59 -3.72 -6.33
N LEU A 76 -6.98 -2.83 -5.53
CA LEU A 76 -6.33 -3.16 -4.28
C LEU A 76 -7.32 -3.19 -3.11
N GLU A 77 -7.05 -4.05 -2.11
CA GLU A 77 -7.78 -4.05 -0.84
C GLU A 77 -6.94 -3.36 0.23
N TYR A 78 -7.54 -2.42 0.96
CA TYR A 78 -6.87 -1.64 1.98
C TYR A 78 -7.27 -2.17 3.35
N TYR A 79 -6.33 -2.25 4.28
CA TYR A 79 -6.57 -2.70 5.63
C TYR A 79 -6.05 -1.68 6.62
N HIS A 80 -6.84 -1.37 7.64
CA HIS A 80 -6.43 -0.55 8.77
C HIS A 80 -6.87 -1.24 10.06
N GLU A 81 -5.91 -1.55 10.93
CA GLU A 81 -6.14 -2.28 12.19
C GLU A 81 -6.93 -3.60 12.03
N GLY A 82 -6.71 -4.29 10.92
CA GLY A 82 -7.39 -5.54 10.57
C GLY A 82 -8.77 -5.38 9.95
N ASN A 83 -9.29 -4.16 9.84
CA ASN A 83 -10.54 -3.88 9.12
C ASN A 83 -10.27 -3.63 7.64
N ARG A 84 -11.07 -4.25 6.78
CA ARG A 84 -11.00 -4.05 5.33
C ARG A 84 -11.72 -2.77 4.93
N HIS A 85 -11.09 -2.02 4.03
CA HIS A 85 -11.55 -0.78 3.45
C HIS A 85 -11.42 -0.82 1.93
N ASN A 86 -12.29 -0.09 1.26
CA ASN A 86 -12.16 0.15 -0.18
C ASN A 86 -11.25 1.36 -0.48
N TRP A 87 -10.91 1.53 -1.76
CA TRP A 87 -10.03 2.63 -2.21
C TRP A 87 -10.58 4.02 -1.85
N LEU A 88 -11.91 4.21 -1.87
CA LEU A 88 -12.54 5.51 -1.59
C LEU A 88 -12.41 5.88 -0.11
N GLU A 89 -12.56 4.90 0.78
CA GLU A 89 -12.34 5.07 2.22
C GLU A 89 -10.88 5.38 2.52
N ALA A 90 -9.95 4.64 1.90
CA ALA A 90 -8.51 4.90 2.03
C ALA A 90 -8.12 6.30 1.54
N TYR A 91 -8.62 6.70 0.36
CA TYR A 91 -8.43 8.04 -0.20
C TYR A 91 -8.98 9.15 0.72
N ARG A 92 -10.19 8.97 1.26
CA ARG A 92 -10.80 9.93 2.19
C ARG A 92 -10.03 10.03 3.51
N ALA A 93 -9.58 8.91 4.06
CA ALA A 93 -8.75 8.88 5.26
C ALA A 93 -7.43 9.62 5.02
N GLY A 94 -6.74 9.34 3.92
CA GLY A 94 -5.52 10.06 3.55
C GLY A 94 -5.76 11.57 3.35
N THR A 95 -6.83 11.94 2.67
CA THR A 95 -7.23 13.36 2.51
C THR A 95 -7.49 14.03 3.85
N TRP A 96 -8.14 13.33 4.79
CA TRP A 96 -8.39 13.84 6.13
C TRP A 96 -7.08 14.04 6.89
N LEU A 97 -6.15 13.08 6.84
CA LEU A 97 -4.82 13.19 7.44
C LEU A 97 -4.08 14.41 6.89
N LEU A 98 -4.01 14.58 5.57
CA LEU A 98 -3.35 15.74 4.96
C LEU A 98 -3.94 17.06 5.45
N ARG A 99 -5.26 17.17 5.55
CA ARG A 99 -5.92 18.43 5.94
C ARG A 99 -5.75 18.80 7.41
N HIS A 100 -5.63 17.82 8.29
CA HIS A 100 -5.70 18.06 9.74
C HIS A 100 -4.36 17.81 10.45
N HIS A 101 -3.50 16.95 9.90
CA HIS A 101 -2.28 16.50 10.57
C HIS A 101 -1.00 16.95 9.85
N TYR A 102 -1.08 17.39 8.59
CA TYR A 102 0.11 17.86 7.87
C TYR A 102 0.52 19.24 8.35
N GLU A 103 1.79 19.38 8.71
CA GLU A 103 2.38 20.64 9.12
C GLU A 103 3.04 21.32 7.92
N PRO A 104 2.86 22.65 7.71
CA PRO A 104 3.48 23.34 6.60
C PRO A 104 5.00 23.16 6.58
N GLY A 105 5.54 22.64 5.47
CA GLY A 105 6.97 22.37 5.30
C GLY A 105 7.44 21.02 5.84
N GLN A 106 6.55 20.19 6.38
CA GLN A 106 6.87 18.83 6.79
C GLN A 106 7.26 17.96 5.59
N ASP A 107 8.30 17.16 5.75
CA ASP A 107 8.73 16.18 4.75
C ASP A 107 7.65 15.10 4.56
N ALA A 108 7.40 14.72 3.30
CA ALA A 108 6.35 13.77 2.97
C ALA A 108 6.61 12.36 3.54
N ARG A 109 7.88 11.93 3.63
CA ARG A 109 8.24 10.62 4.19
C ARG A 109 8.08 10.63 5.70
N ASP A 110 8.45 11.72 6.36
CA ASP A 110 8.22 11.88 7.81
C ASP A 110 6.73 11.89 8.13
N PHE A 111 5.91 12.56 7.32
CA PHE A 111 4.45 12.53 7.47
C PHE A 111 3.90 11.11 7.31
N VAL A 112 4.28 10.39 6.26
CA VAL A 112 3.88 8.99 6.03
C VAL A 112 4.36 8.08 7.18
N HIS A 113 5.57 8.29 7.69
CA HIS A 113 6.09 7.54 8.84
C HIS A 113 5.24 7.75 10.09
N LYS A 114 4.96 9.01 10.44
CA LYS A 114 4.17 9.38 11.61
C LYS A 114 2.75 8.84 11.52
N GLU A 115 2.05 9.11 10.41
CA GLU A 115 0.61 8.84 10.31
C GLU A 115 0.28 7.41 9.89
N VAL A 116 1.16 6.73 9.15
CA VAL A 116 0.88 5.38 8.63
C VAL A 116 1.54 4.29 9.45
N LEU A 117 2.74 4.49 10.01
CA LEU A 117 3.50 3.43 10.70
C LEU A 117 3.48 3.57 12.24
N LEU A 118 3.73 4.78 12.77
CA LEU A 118 4.04 4.98 14.20
C LEU A 118 2.89 4.54 15.13
N TYR A 119 1.65 4.70 14.71
CA TYR A 119 0.45 4.46 15.53
C TYR A 119 -0.25 3.13 15.25
N GLN A 120 0.45 2.14 14.68
CA GLN A 120 -0.17 0.86 14.36
C GLN A 120 -0.26 -0.07 15.59
N THR A 121 -1.43 -0.67 15.78
CA THR A 121 -1.61 -1.77 16.74
C THR A 121 -0.70 -2.95 16.38
N PRO A 122 0.11 -3.49 17.32
CA PRO A 122 0.96 -4.65 17.06
C PRO A 122 0.17 -5.83 16.47
N GLY A 123 0.66 -6.39 15.36
CA GLY A 123 0.00 -7.49 14.65
C GLY A 123 -1.20 -7.08 13.79
N LYS A 124 -1.55 -5.80 13.74
CA LYS A 124 -2.64 -5.26 12.89
C LYS A 124 -2.18 -4.01 12.14
N PRO A 125 -1.15 -4.12 11.27
CA PRO A 125 -0.65 -2.97 10.54
C PRO A 125 -1.69 -2.44 9.55
N THR A 126 -1.55 -1.16 9.19
CA THR A 126 -2.13 -0.64 7.95
C THR A 126 -1.44 -1.34 6.78
N ALA A 127 -2.22 -2.01 5.95
CA ALA A 127 -1.72 -2.91 4.91
C ALA A 127 -2.49 -2.77 3.60
N ILE A 128 -1.88 -3.22 2.51
CA ILE A 128 -2.44 -3.22 1.17
C ILE A 128 -2.29 -4.64 0.63
N LYS A 129 -3.40 -5.22 0.18
CA LYS A 129 -3.43 -6.53 -0.46
C LYS A 129 -3.62 -6.37 -1.96
N PHE A 130 -2.75 -7.04 -2.70
CA PHE A 130 -2.72 -7.04 -4.15
C PHE A 130 -3.58 -8.18 -4.73
N PRO A 131 -3.96 -8.10 -6.03
CA PRO A 131 -4.72 -9.15 -6.70
C PRO A 131 -4.02 -10.51 -6.73
N ASP A 132 -2.69 -10.53 -6.67
CA ASP A 132 -1.87 -11.76 -6.57
C ASP A 132 -1.92 -12.42 -5.18
N GLY A 133 -2.62 -11.81 -4.22
CA GLY A 133 -2.77 -12.29 -2.85
C GLY A 133 -1.67 -11.82 -1.90
N SER A 134 -0.63 -11.13 -2.39
CA SER A 134 0.41 -10.57 -1.54
C SER A 134 -0.15 -9.44 -0.66
N ILE A 135 0.34 -9.36 0.58
CA ILE A 135 -0.09 -8.33 1.54
C ILE A 135 1.15 -7.58 2.02
N HIS A 136 1.18 -6.28 1.77
CA HIS A 136 2.29 -5.40 2.11
C HIS A 136 1.89 -4.41 3.21
N ILE A 137 2.82 -4.07 4.10
CA ILE A 137 2.61 -2.93 5.02
C ILE A 137 2.56 -1.65 4.17
N ALA A 138 1.48 -0.88 4.32
CA ALA A 138 1.19 0.28 3.47
C ALA A 138 2.31 1.32 3.48
N TYR A 139 2.94 1.54 4.63
CA TYR A 139 4.09 2.43 4.80
C TYR A 139 5.17 2.21 3.72
N TYR A 140 5.60 0.97 3.52
CA TYR A 140 6.67 0.68 2.55
C TYR A 140 6.22 0.87 1.09
N ILE A 141 4.94 0.62 0.79
CA ILE A 141 4.38 0.88 -0.55
C ILE A 141 4.38 2.39 -0.83
N LEU A 142 3.96 3.19 0.14
CA LEU A 142 3.96 4.65 0.00
C LEU A 142 5.38 5.21 -0.14
N LEU A 143 6.37 4.65 0.56
CA LEU A 143 7.77 5.01 0.35
C LEU A 143 8.26 4.65 -1.06
N ASN A 144 7.94 3.45 -1.55
CA ASN A 144 8.29 3.07 -2.92
C ASN A 144 7.70 4.02 -3.96
N GLU A 145 6.46 4.47 -3.77
CA GLU A 145 5.81 5.46 -4.65
C GLU A 145 6.51 6.82 -4.63
N LEU A 146 6.97 7.27 -3.46
CA LEU A 146 7.75 8.50 -3.34
C LEU A 146 9.14 8.36 -3.99
N ASP A 147 9.82 7.23 -3.78
CA ASP A 147 11.09 6.94 -4.45
C ASP A 147 10.92 6.95 -5.98
N LEU A 148 9.84 6.31 -6.46
CA LEU A 148 9.52 6.24 -7.89
C LEU A 148 9.29 7.63 -8.49
N LEU A 149 8.58 8.49 -7.76
CA LEU A 149 8.39 9.89 -8.15
C LEU A 149 9.73 10.62 -8.23
N ASP A 150 10.54 10.56 -7.17
CA ASP A 150 11.84 11.25 -7.09
C ASP A 150 12.81 10.78 -8.19
N GLU A 151 12.90 9.46 -8.43
CA GLU A 151 13.72 8.87 -9.50
C GLU A 151 13.27 9.32 -10.89
N THR A 152 11.95 9.40 -11.12
CA THR A 152 11.38 9.83 -12.41
C THR A 152 11.66 11.31 -12.67
N LEU A 153 11.59 12.15 -11.64
CA LEU A 153 11.93 13.58 -11.72
C LEU A 153 13.41 13.78 -12.06
N GLN A 154 14.31 13.00 -11.46
CA GLN A 154 15.74 13.06 -11.74
C GLN A 154 16.05 12.68 -13.19
N LYS A 155 15.47 11.57 -13.68
CA LYS A 155 15.64 11.12 -15.08
C LYS A 155 15.14 12.17 -16.08
N THR A 156 13.99 12.78 -15.80
CA THR A 156 13.40 13.80 -16.69
C THR A 156 14.19 15.11 -16.68
N SER A 157 14.79 15.47 -15.54
CA SER A 157 15.62 16.67 -15.41
C SER A 157 17.00 16.51 -16.04
N GLY A 158 17.57 15.30 -16.00
CA GLY A 158 18.86 14.97 -16.63
C GLY A 158 18.79 14.72 -18.14
N SER A 159 17.60 14.57 -18.72
CA SER A 159 17.43 14.34 -20.17
C SER A 159 17.47 15.62 -21.02
N LYS A 160 17.74 16.78 -20.42
CA LYS A 160 17.93 18.06 -21.14
C LYS A 160 19.42 18.35 -21.35
N THR A 161 20.08 17.60 -22.22
CA THR A 161 21.39 17.93 -22.82
C THR A 161 21.38 17.57 -24.29
#